data_AF-A0A816JII8-F1
#
_entry.id   AF-A0A816JII8-F1
#
_cell.length_a   1.000
_cell.length_b   1.000
_cell.length_c   1.000
_cell.angle_alpha   90.00
_cell.angle_beta   90.00
_cell.angle_gamma   90.00
#
_symmetry.space_group_name_H-M   'P 1'
#
loop_
_entity.id
_entity.type
_entity.pdbx_description
1 polymer ?
#
loop_
_entity_poly.entity_id
_entity_poly.type
_entity_poly.pdbx_seq_one_letter_code
_entity_poly.pdbx_strand_id
1 'polypeptide(L)' 'MQSHHVTKVIFEVDFADLVGAVTKPKAWPAFRYQGAELRKPLVNFQEWSFLVVSSGANRCAQAIAKSVTREKRF' A
#
# COMPACT_ATOMS: atom_id res chain seq x y z
N MET A 1 -4.13 13.40 0.19
CA MET A 1 -3.61 13.23 1.57
C MET A 1 -2.81 14.45 2.02
N GLN A 2 -1.83 14.91 1.23
CA GLN A 2 -1.16 16.20 1.49
C GLN A 2 -2.15 17.39 1.56
N SER A 3 -3.13 17.44 0.64
CA SER A 3 -4.23 18.42 0.65
C SER A 3 -5.14 18.36 1.88
N HIS A 4 -5.07 17.27 2.66
CA HIS A 4 -5.86 17.09 3.89
C HIS A 4 -4.99 17.27 5.14
N HIS A 5 -3.76 17.80 5.00
CA HIS A 5 -2.80 18.03 6.09
C HIS A 5 -2.51 16.80 6.97
N VAL A 6 -2.65 15.59 6.40
CA VAL A 6 -2.30 14.35 7.10
C VAL A 6 -0.81 14.09 6.95
N THR A 7 -0.06 14.24 8.05
CA THR A 7 1.40 14.11 8.07
C THR A 7 1.89 12.76 8.61
N LYS A 8 1.04 12.07 9.37
CA LYS A 8 1.32 10.75 9.96
C LYS A 8 0.32 9.72 9.45
N VAL A 9 0.80 8.61 8.89
CA VAL A 9 -0.06 7.61 8.25
C VAL A 9 0.34 6.19 8.63
N ILE A 10 -0.64 5.36 8.96
CA ILE A 10 -0.47 3.91 9.06
C ILE A 10 -1.19 3.27 7.87
N PHE A 11 -0.45 2.55 7.04
CA PHE A 11 -1.00 1.82 5.91
C PHE A 11 -1.26 0.37 6.32
N GLU A 12 -2.52 0.04 6.55
CA GLU A 12 -2.94 -1.35 6.73
C GLU A 12 -3.02 -2.07 5.39
N VAL A 13 -2.32 -3.21 5.29
CA VAL A 13 -2.26 -4.01 4.06
C VAL A 13 -2.37 -5.48 4.41
N ASP A 14 -2.96 -6.28 3.53
CA ASP A 14 -3.06 -7.74 3.70
C ASP A 14 -2.10 -8.52 2.78
N PHE A 15 -1.21 -7.82 2.06
CA PHE A 15 -0.18 -8.41 1.21
C PHE A 15 1.24 -8.07 1.72
N ALA A 16 1.82 -8.99 2.49
CA ALA A 16 3.09 -8.78 3.18
C ALA A 16 4.29 -8.57 2.24
N ASP A 17 4.31 -9.25 1.09
CA ASP A 17 5.41 -9.17 0.13
C ASP A 17 5.56 -7.74 -0.44
N LEU A 18 4.46 -6.99 -0.55
CA LEU A 18 4.48 -5.59 -0.96
C LEU A 18 5.21 -4.71 0.06
N VAL A 19 4.98 -4.95 1.36
CA VAL A 19 5.72 -4.28 2.44
C VAL A 19 7.20 -4.63 2.34
N GLY A 20 7.51 -5.89 2.05
CA GLY A 20 8.86 -6.36 1.79
C GLY A 20 9.52 -5.62 0.62
N ALA A 21 8.81 -5.44 -0.49
CA ALA A 21 9.31 -4.74 -1.67
C ALA A 21 9.65 -3.27 -1.40
N VAL A 22 8.87 -2.60 -0.53
CA VAL A 22 9.10 -1.20 -0.16
C VAL A 22 10.23 -1.07 0.87
N THR A 23 10.22 -1.90 1.92
CA THR A 23 11.14 -1.78 3.07
C THR A 23 12.49 -2.47 2.86
N LYS A 24 12.52 -3.55 2.06
CA LYS A 24 13.70 -4.38 1.79
C LYS A 24 13.87 -4.62 0.28
N PRO A 25 14.04 -3.57 -0.54
CA PRO A 25 14.00 -3.68 -2.01
C PRO A 25 15.04 -4.63 -2.61
N LYS A 26 16.19 -4.82 -1.94
CA LYS A 26 17.23 -5.77 -2.38
C LYS A 26 16.83 -7.24 -2.20
N ALA A 27 15.97 -7.54 -1.23
CA ALA A 27 15.47 -8.88 -0.97
C ALA A 27 14.29 -9.26 -1.89
N TRP A 28 13.69 -8.28 -2.57
CA TRP A 28 12.48 -8.44 -3.39
C TRP A 28 12.65 -7.91 -4.82
N PRO A 29 13.61 -8.46 -5.61
CA PRO A 29 13.92 -7.95 -6.94
C PRO A 29 12.76 -8.06 -7.93
N ALA A 30 11.89 -9.08 -7.79
CA ALA A 30 10.73 -9.27 -8.64
C ALA A 30 9.70 -8.13 -8.55
N PHE A 31 9.64 -7.43 -7.41
CA PHE A 31 8.73 -6.30 -7.18
C PHE A 31 9.46 -4.95 -7.23
N ARG A 32 10.64 -4.88 -7.84
CA ARG A 32 11.47 -3.67 -7.85
C ARG A 32 10.72 -2.44 -8.37
N TYR A 33 9.97 -2.60 -9.46
CA TYR A 33 9.20 -1.52 -10.05
C TYR A 33 8.09 -1.04 -9.09
N GLN A 34 7.27 -1.96 -8.61
CA GLN A 34 6.15 -1.68 -7.70
C GLN A 34 6.65 -1.01 -6.40
N GLY A 35 7.72 -1.55 -5.81
CA GLY A 35 8.34 -0.98 -4.61
C GLY A 35 8.97 0.39 -4.86
N ALA A 36 9.49 0.67 -6.06
CA ALA A 36 9.98 2.02 -6.41
C ALA A 36 8.83 3.02 -6.58
N GLU A 37 7.76 2.65 -7.29
CA GLU A 37 6.59 3.51 -7.48
C GLU A 37 5.91 3.85 -6.15
N LEU A 38 5.77 2.87 -5.25
CA LEU A 38 5.18 3.09 -3.92
C LEU A 38 6.04 3.99 -3.03
N ARG A 39 7.37 3.99 -3.19
CA ARG A 39 8.25 4.86 -2.38
C ARG A 39 8.14 6.34 -2.75
N LYS A 40 7.86 6.68 -4.01
CA LYS A 40 7.74 8.07 -4.46
C LYS A 40 6.74 8.90 -3.64
N PRO A 41 5.48 8.46 -3.44
CA PRO A 41 4.54 9.21 -2.61
C PRO A 41 4.86 9.13 -1.11
N LEU A 42 5.60 8.12 -0.63
CA LEU A 42 5.92 7.99 0.80
C LEU A 42 6.86 9.10 1.32
N VAL A 43 7.70 9.65 0.44
CA VAL A 43 8.62 10.77 0.78
C VAL A 43 7.85 12.03 1.22
N ASN A 44 6.57 12.11 0.88
CA ASN A 44 5.70 13.24 1.20
C ASN A 44 5.07 13.18 2.60
N PHE A 45 5.20 12.06 3.32
CA PHE A 45 4.71 11.94 4.69
C PHE A 45 5.85 12.14 5.68
N GLN A 46 5.56 12.87 6.77
CA GLN A 46 6.54 13.10 7.83
C GLN A 46 6.82 11.80 8.59
N GLU A 47 5.77 11.04 8.89
CA GLU A 47 5.88 9.71 9.48
C GLU A 47 4.92 8.77 8.76
N TRP A 48 5.41 7.57 8.47
CA TRP A 48 4.57 6.52 7.93
C TRP A 48 5.04 5.14 8.40
N SER A 49 4.10 4.20 8.46
CA SER A 49 4.39 2.80 8.73
C SER A 49 3.43 1.89 7.95
N PHE A 50 3.84 0.64 7.76
CA PHE A 50 2.97 -0.41 7.25
C PHE A 50 2.59 -1.36 8.39
N LEU A 51 1.32 -1.75 8.42
CA LEU A 51 0.81 -2.78 9.31
C LEU A 51 0.21 -3.89 8.46
N VAL A 52 0.77 -5.10 8.58
CA VAL A 52 0.19 -6.27 7.91
C VAL A 52 -0.99 -6.76 8.74
N VAL A 53 -2.17 -6.77 8.14
CA VAL A 53 -3.43 -7.21 8.76
C VAL A 53 -3.97 -8.44 8.04
N SER A 54 -4.90 -9.16 8.68
CA SER A 54 -5.59 -10.26 8.01
C SER A 54 -6.50 -9.74 6.89
N SER A 55 -6.72 -10.54 5.84
CA SER A 55 -7.66 -10.20 4.77
C SER A 55 -9.09 -9.92 5.31
N GLY A 56 -9.49 -10.55 6.41
CA GLY A 56 -10.77 -10.28 7.06
C GLY A 56 -10.86 -8.89 7.71
N ALA A 57 -9.74 -8.38 8.24
CA ALA A 57 -9.64 -7.00 8.72
C ALA A 57 -9.64 -6.00 7.54
N ASN A 58 -8.99 -6.35 6.42
CA ASN A 58 -8.94 -5.52 5.22
C ASN A 58 -10.15 -5.71 4.25
N ARG A 59 -11.24 -6.32 4.71
CA ARG A 59 -12.38 -6.71 3.85
C ARG A 59 -13.02 -5.55 3.08
N CYS A 60 -13.01 -4.35 3.64
CA CYS A 60 -13.59 -3.16 3.00
C CYS A 60 -12.78 -2.75 1.77
N ALA A 61 -11.44 -2.71 1.89
CA ALA A 61 -10.56 -2.41 0.76
C ALA A 61 -10.71 -3.48 -0.34
N GLN A 62 -10.82 -4.76 0.04
CA GLN A 62 -11.08 -5.83 -0.91
C GLN A 62 -12.42 -5.67 -1.62
N ALA A 63 -13.49 -5.29 -0.91
CA ALA A 63 -14.80 -5.07 -1.51
C ALA A 63 -14.79 -3.93 -2.53
N ILE A 64 -14.08 -2.83 -2.25
CA ILE A 64 -13.88 -1.71 -3.18
C ILE A 64 -13.15 -2.19 -4.43
N ALA A 65 -12.02 -2.90 -4.28
CA ALA A 65 -11.24 -3.44 -5.40
C ALA A 65 -12.07 -4.42 -6.26
N LYS A 66 -12.86 -5.29 -5.62
CA LYS A 66 -13.78 -6.22 -6.32
C LYS A 66 -14.88 -5.48 -7.06
N SER A 67 -15.42 -4.39 -6.50
CA SER A 67 -16.46 -3.59 -7.16
C SER A 67 -15.95 -2.98 -8.47
N VAL A 68 -14.77 -2.36 -8.43
CA VAL A 68 -14.15 -1.73 -9.62
C VAL A 68 -13.82 -2.77 -10.69
N THR A 69 -13.27 -3.92 -10.28
CA THR A 69 -12.88 -4.98 -11.23
C THR A 69 -14.09 -5.67 -11.86
N ARG A 70 -15.14 -5.96 -11.08
CA ARG A 70 -16.40 -6.52 -11.59
C ARG A 70 -17.10 -5.58 -12.57
N GLU A 71 -17.05 -4.28 -12.30
CA GLU A 71 -17.69 -3.25 -13.13
C GLU A 71 -16.80 -2.76 -14.29
N LYS A 72 -15.60 -3.34 -14.45
CA LYS A 72 -14.61 -2.97 -15.47
C LYS A 72 -14.33 -1.47 -15.55
N ARG A 73 -14.28 -0.79 -14.38
CA ARG A 73 -14.08 0.67 -14.27
C ARG A 73 -12.60 1.06 -14.16
N PHE A 74 -11.70 0.27 -14.73
CA PHE A 74 -10.25 0.46 -14.66
C PHE A 74 -9.68 0.99 -15.96
#